data_AF-A0A3D3J2R4-F1
#
_entry.id   AF-A0A3D3J2R4-F1
#
_cell.length_a   1.000
_cell.length_b   1.000
_cell.length_c   1.000
_cell.angle_alpha   90.00
_cell.angle_beta   90.00
_cell.angle_gamma   90.00
#
_symmetry.space_group_name_H-M   'P 1'
#
loop_
_entity.id
_entity.type
_entity.pdbx_description
1 polymer ?
#
loop_
_entity_poly.entity_id
_entity_poly.type
_entity_poly.pdbx_seq_one_letter_code
_entity_poly.pdbx_strand_id
1 'polypeptide(L)'
;MDDKDKKPKVKQAIALEYDPGDVAPKVIASGRGALAEKIIEKAKESDVPLHQDSKLAGTLSKLEIGDYIPPELYEVVAEILVFVDEMEKMKGKVSKIR
;
A
#
# COMPACT_ATOMS: atom_id res chain seq x y z
N MET A 1 -19.89 14.85 -27.50
CA MET A 1 -20.65 13.66 -27.08
C MET A 1 -19.60 12.63 -26.71
N ASP A 2 -19.22 12.35 -25.47
CA ASP A 2 -19.76 12.64 -24.15
C ASP A 2 -18.60 12.59 -23.14
N ASP A 3 -18.22 13.73 -22.56
CA ASP A 3 -17.20 13.85 -21.50
C ASP A 3 -17.87 14.12 -20.14
N LYS A 4 -18.99 13.43 -19.87
CA LYS A 4 -19.88 13.70 -18.72
C LYS A 4 -20.01 12.59 -17.66
N ASP A 5 -19.19 11.53 -17.70
CA ASP A 5 -19.34 10.38 -16.78
C ASP A 5 -18.07 9.93 -16.04
N LYS A 6 -17.09 10.80 -15.82
CA LYS A 6 -16.04 10.51 -14.81
C LYS A 6 -16.57 10.85 -13.43
N LYS A 7 -17.42 9.97 -12.87
CA LYS A 7 -17.66 9.93 -11.41
C LYS A 7 -16.29 9.97 -10.72
N PRO A 8 -16.08 10.84 -9.72
CA PRO A 8 -14.80 10.90 -9.03
C PRO A 8 -14.49 9.50 -8.48
N LYS A 9 -13.38 8.89 -8.94
CA LYS A 9 -12.95 7.59 -8.43
C LYS A 9 -12.69 7.77 -6.94
N VAL A 10 -13.53 7.12 -6.13
CA VAL A 10 -13.41 7.16 -4.67
C VAL A 10 -12.04 6.58 -4.31
N LYS A 11 -11.20 7.38 -3.63
CA LYS A 11 -9.88 6.92 -3.19
C LYS A 11 -10.01 5.70 -2.29
N GLN A 12 -9.07 4.78 -2.42
CA GLN A 12 -8.93 3.61 -1.56
C GLN A 12 -7.50 3.57 -1.03
N ALA A 13 -7.35 3.16 0.23
CA ALA A 13 -6.05 2.94 0.85
C ALA A 13 -6.10 1.65 1.66
N ILE A 14 -5.09 0.80 1.47
CA ILE A 14 -4.95 -0.47 2.16
C ILE A 14 -3.53 -0.50 2.71
N ALA A 15 -3.41 -0.77 4.00
CA ALA A 15 -2.14 -0.93 4.68
C ALA A 15 -1.85 -2.41 4.88
N LEU A 16 -0.63 -2.81 4.54
CA LEU A 16 -0.13 -4.17 4.72
C LEU A 16 0.98 -4.15 5.77
N GLU A 17 1.03 -5.21 6.58
CA GLU A 17 2.09 -5.50 7.55
C GLU A 17 2.72 -6.84 7.20
N TYR A 18 4.02 -6.98 7.44
CA TYR A 18 4.72 -8.25 7.25
C TYR A 18 5.78 -8.42 8.34
N ASP A 19 5.49 -9.28 9.31
CA ASP A 19 6.40 -9.53 10.43
C ASP A 19 7.32 -10.75 10.16
N PRO A 20 8.51 -10.78 10.76
CA PRO A 20 9.38 -11.96 10.69
C PRO A 20 8.67 -13.22 11.19
N GLY A 21 8.51 -14.20 10.30
CA GLY A 21 7.82 -15.46 10.59
C GLY A 21 6.42 -15.57 10.00
N ASP A 22 5.86 -14.46 9.49
CA ASP A 22 4.63 -14.52 8.70
C ASP A 22 4.86 -15.25 7.36
N VAL A 23 3.85 -16.00 6.95
CA VAL A 23 3.81 -16.69 5.66
C VAL A 23 3.50 -15.75 4.50
N ALA A 24 2.85 -14.62 4.79
CA ALA A 24 2.47 -13.60 3.81
C ALA A 24 2.19 -12.25 4.50
N PRO A 25 2.19 -11.13 3.77
CA PRO A 25 1.71 -9.86 4.29
C PRO A 25 0.23 -9.90 4.68
N LYS A 26 -0.12 -9.16 5.73
CA LYS A 26 -1.45 -9.10 6.33
C LYS A 26 -2.08 -7.73 6.16
N VAL A 27 -3.39 -7.67 5.95
CA VAL A 27 -4.13 -6.41 5.90
C VAL A 27 -4.36 -5.90 7.32
N ILE A 28 -3.81 -4.72 7.65
CA ILE A 28 -3.98 -4.10 8.97
C ILE A 28 -4.90 -2.88 8.95
N ALA A 29 -5.11 -2.27 7.77
CA ALA A 29 -6.10 -1.21 7.59
C ALA A 29 -6.65 -1.21 6.16
N SER A 30 -7.93 -0.86 6.02
CA SER A 30 -8.58 -0.66 4.73
C SER A 30 -9.57 0.49 4.84
N GLY A 31 -9.56 1.39 3.85
CA GLY A 31 -10.40 2.58 3.87
C GLY A 31 -10.79 3.05 2.49
N ARG A 32 -11.89 3.80 2.43
CA ARG A 32 -12.39 4.47 1.23
C ARG A 32 -12.71 5.93 1.52
N GLY A 33 -12.63 6.79 0.50
CA GLY A 33 -12.95 8.22 0.62
C GLY A 33 -12.11 8.88 1.72
N ALA A 34 -12.78 9.60 2.63
CA ALA A 34 -12.11 10.31 3.72
C ALA A 34 -11.28 9.39 4.65
N LEU A 35 -11.69 8.14 4.85
CA LEU A 35 -10.89 7.19 5.65
C LEU A 35 -9.60 6.80 4.93
N ALA A 36 -9.66 6.63 3.61
CA ALA A 36 -8.46 6.37 2.81
C ALA A 36 -7.46 7.53 2.90
N GLU A 37 -7.96 8.78 2.88
CA GLU A 37 -7.12 9.96 3.03
C GLU A 37 -6.42 10.00 4.39
N LYS A 38 -7.14 9.70 5.47
CA LYS A 38 -6.55 9.58 6.82
C LYS A 38 -5.48 8.49 6.92
N ILE A 39 -5.70 7.33 6.30
CA ILE A 39 -4.70 6.24 6.26
C ILE A 39 -3.42 6.74 5.56
N ILE A 40 -3.57 7.41 4.41
CA ILE A 40 -2.45 7.94 3.63
C ILE A 40 -1.71 9.04 4.40
N GLU A 41 -2.43 9.95 5.05
CA GLU A 41 -1.84 10.98 5.91
C GLU A 41 -1.05 10.34 7.05
N LYS A 42 -1.63 9.36 7.74
CA LYS A 42 -0.96 8.68 8.85
C LYS A 42 0.29 7.92 8.41
N ALA A 43 0.25 7.30 7.23
CA ALA A 43 1.41 6.64 6.64
C ALA A 43 2.55 7.64 6.40
N LYS A 44 2.26 8.82 5.83
CA LYS A 44 3.27 9.87 5.63
C LYS A 44 3.87 10.38 6.93
N GLU A 45 3.04 10.61 7.94
CA GLU A 45 3.51 11.05 9.28
C GLU A 45 4.44 10.02 9.94
N SER A 46 4.24 8.75 9.62
CA SER A 46 4.97 7.62 10.22
C SER A 46 6.11 7.12 9.31
N ASP A 47 6.42 7.85 8.24
CA ASP A 47 7.38 7.47 7.17
C ASP A 47 7.14 6.06 6.59
N VAL A 48 5.87 5.64 6.54
CA VAL A 48 5.45 4.39 5.92
C VAL A 48 5.40 4.60 4.40
N PRO A 49 6.11 3.76 3.61
CA PRO A 49 6.14 3.86 2.16
C PRO A 49 4.75 3.76 1.52
N LEU A 50 4.50 4.60 0.51
CA LEU A 50 3.24 4.64 -0.22
C LEU A 50 3.44 4.22 -1.68
N HIS A 51 2.69 3.21 -2.10
CA HIS A 51 2.64 2.76 -3.49
C HIS A 51 1.23 3.01 -4.06
N GLN A 52 1.15 3.71 -5.21
CA GLN A 52 -0.12 4.08 -5.82
C GLN A 52 -0.44 3.16 -7.00
N ASP A 53 -1.30 2.17 -6.76
CA ASP A 53 -1.90 1.33 -7.81
C ASP A 53 -3.41 1.16 -7.54
N SER A 54 -4.24 1.72 -8.42
CA SER A 54 -5.70 1.65 -8.27
C SER A 54 -6.27 0.25 -8.46
N LYS A 55 -5.64 -0.59 -9.29
CA LYS A 55 -6.10 -1.96 -9.56
C LYS A 55 -5.75 -2.85 -8.37
N LEU A 56 -4.50 -2.80 -7.90
CA LEU A 56 -4.07 -3.57 -6.73
C LEU A 56 -4.83 -3.14 -5.48
N ALA A 57 -4.98 -1.82 -5.24
CA ALA A 57 -5.80 -1.33 -4.12
C ALA A 57 -7.25 -1.81 -4.21
N GLY A 58 -7.84 -1.82 -5.41
CA GLY A 58 -9.18 -2.36 -5.63
C GLY A 58 -9.27 -3.85 -5.27
N THR A 59 -8.29 -4.65 -5.68
CA THR A 59 -8.21 -6.08 -5.36
C THR A 59 -8.02 -6.32 -3.86
N LEU A 60 -7.04 -5.67 -3.23
CA LEU A 60 -6.76 -5.80 -1.80
C LEU A 60 -7.92 -5.31 -0.93
N SER A 61 -8.71 -4.34 -1.40
CA SER A 61 -9.88 -3.84 -0.67
C SER A 61 -11.00 -4.85 -0.46
N LYS A 62 -10.92 -6.02 -1.10
CA LYS A 62 -11.86 -7.13 -0.93
C LYS A 62 -11.51 -8.03 0.25
N LEU A 63 -10.30 -7.91 0.80
CA LEU A 63 -9.84 -8.64 1.97
C LEU A 63 -10.29 -7.93 3.25
N GLU A 64 -10.49 -8.70 4.32
CA GLU A 64 -10.81 -8.16 5.63
C GLU A 64 -9.55 -7.76 6.40
N ILE A 65 -9.71 -6.88 7.39
CA ILE A 65 -8.62 -6.58 8.31
C ILE A 65 -8.32 -7.85 9.09
N GLY A 66 -7.06 -8.26 9.07
CA GLY A 66 -6.61 -9.50 9.67
C GLY A 66 -6.33 -10.61 8.65
N ASP A 67 -6.77 -10.45 7.40
CA ASP A 67 -6.50 -11.45 6.36
C ASP A 67 -5.06 -11.35 5.87
N TYR A 68 -4.46 -12.52 5.64
CA TYR A 68 -3.27 -12.64 4.81
C TYR A 68 -3.65 -12.41 3.33
N ILE A 69 -2.77 -11.76 2.58
CA ILE A 69 -2.96 -11.69 1.13
C ILE A 69 -2.97 -13.11 0.54
N PRO A 70 -3.72 -13.37 -0.54
CA PRO A 70 -3.75 -14.69 -1.14
C PRO A 70 -2.54 -14.90 -2.10
N PRO A 71 -2.17 -16.15 -2.41
CA PRO A 71 -0.97 -16.48 -3.18
C PRO A 71 -0.84 -15.78 -4.53
N GLU A 72 -1.95 -15.52 -5.21
CA GLU A 72 -1.99 -14.80 -6.49
C GLU A 72 -1.50 -13.35 -6.40
N LEU A 73 -1.40 -12.78 -5.19
CA LEU A 73 -0.88 -11.44 -4.95
C LEU A 73 0.56 -11.46 -4.40
N TYR A 74 1.16 -12.62 -4.16
CA TYR A 74 2.49 -12.70 -3.53
C TYR A 74 3.56 -12.04 -4.40
N GLU A 75 3.58 -12.33 -5.70
CA GLU A 75 4.61 -11.82 -6.60
C GLU A 75 4.60 -10.29 -6.67
N VAL A 76 3.42 -9.70 -6.92
CA VAL A 76 3.28 -8.24 -7.03
C VAL A 76 3.57 -7.52 -5.70
N VAL A 77 3.16 -8.09 -4.57
CA VAL A 77 3.43 -7.47 -3.27
C VAL A 77 4.91 -7.62 -2.89
N ALA A 78 5.54 -8.76 -3.19
CA ALA A 78 6.96 -8.97 -2.95
C ALA A 78 7.82 -7.98 -3.76
N GLU A 79 7.48 -7.74 -5.03
CA GLU A 79 8.17 -6.74 -5.86
C GLU A 79 8.12 -5.35 -5.23
N ILE A 80 6.95 -4.94 -4.71
CA ILE A 80 6.78 -3.65 -4.03
C ILE A 80 7.63 -3.60 -2.75
N LEU A 81 7.64 -4.68 -1.94
CA LEU A 81 8.42 -4.73 -0.71
C LEU A 81 9.93 -4.64 -0.97
N VAL A 82 10.44 -5.34 -2.00
CA VAL A 82 11.83 -5.27 -2.41
C VAL A 82 12.19 -3.87 -2.87
N PHE A 83 11.35 -3.26 -3.72
CA PHE A 83 11.55 -1.89 -4.19
C PHE A 83 11.61 -0.90 -3.02
N VAL A 84 10.71 -1.02 -2.05
CA VAL A 84 10.67 -0.18 -0.85
C VAL A 84 11.93 -0.36 0.00
N ASP A 85 12.37 -1.59 0.25
CA ASP A 85 13.60 -1.89 1.01
C ASP A 85 14.86 -1.33 0.33
N GLU A 86 14.96 -1.43 -1.00
CA GLU A 86 16.05 -0.83 -1.77
C GLU A 86 16.05 0.69 -1.66
N MET A 87 14.88 1.34 -1.73
CA MET A 87 14.76 2.79 -1.55
C MET A 87 15.20 3.25 -0.16
N GLU A 88 14.81 2.53 0.89
CA GLU A 88 15.22 2.81 2.27
C GLU A 88 16.74 2.65 2.44
N LYS A 89 17.32 1.58 1.88
CA LYS A 89 18.79 1.40 1.85
C LYS A 89 19.51 2.52 1.10
N MET A 90 18.94 3.03 0.01
CA MET A 90 19.51 4.16 -0.74
C MET A 90 19.44 5.47 0.06
N LYS A 91 18.30 5.78 0.71
CA LYS A 91 18.18 6.94 1.61
C LYS A 91 19.23 6.89 2.72
N GLY A 92 19.41 5.72 3.35
CA GLY A 92 20.41 5.52 4.40
C GLY A 92 21.85 5.76 3.92
N LYS A 93 22.18 5.36 2.69
CA LYS A 93 23.51 5.64 2.08
C LYS A 93 23.70 7.14 1.78
N VAL A 94 22.69 7.81 1.23
CA VAL A 94 22.76 9.26 0.92
C VAL A 94 22.90 10.10 2.18
N SER A 95 22.22 9.72 3.27
CA SER A 95 22.35 10.41 4.57
C SER A 95 23.74 10.27 5.20
N LYS A 96 24.52 9.26 4.83
CA LYS A 96 25.85 8.98 5.39
C LYS A 96 27.00 9.67 4.63
N ILE A 97 26.69 10.28 3.49
CA ILE A 97 27.65 10.98 2.61
C ILE A 97 27.68 12.50 2.88
N ARG A 98 26.70 13.01 3.65
CA ARG A 98 26.70 14.40 4.15
C ARG A 98 27.34 14.48 5.53
#